data_AF-A0A926QS05-F1
#
_entry.id   AF-A0A926QS05-F1
#
_cell.length_a   1.000
_cell.length_b   1.000
_cell.length_c   1.000
_cell.angle_alpha   90.00
_cell.angle_beta   90.00
_cell.angle_gamma   90.00
#
_symmetry.space_group_name_H-M   'P 1'
#
loop_
_entity.id
_entity.type
_entity.pdbx_description
1 polymer ?
#
loop_
_entity_poly.entity_id
_entity_poly.type
_entity_poly.pdbx_seq_one_letter_code
_entity_poly.pdbx_strand_id
1 'polypeptide(L)'
;MSTQDQVAEVWRELLELDTVAVDRDFFELGGHSMLAVQVLYRLTEVTGVELALEDFFELGTVEEVAEELDRLRAARPAEPVFEGEL
;
A
#
# COMPACT_ATOMS: atom_id res chain seq x y z
N MET A 1 8.13 7.91 9.00
CA MET A 1 6.72 7.91 8.56
C MET A 1 6.20 6.50 8.77
N SER A 2 5.02 6.33 9.36
CA SER A 2 4.41 5.00 9.51
C SER A 2 3.89 4.48 8.17
N THR A 3 3.59 3.19 8.05
CA THR A 3 2.96 2.64 6.84
C THR A 3 1.59 3.27 6.59
N GLN A 4 0.81 3.52 7.65
CA GLN A 4 -0.47 4.25 7.55
C GLN A 4 -0.29 5.65 6.98
N ASP A 5 0.70 6.40 7.45
CA ASP A 5 0.98 7.75 6.93
C ASP A 5 1.33 7.71 5.43
N GLN A 6 2.11 6.72 4.99
CA GLN A 6 2.47 6.54 3.58
C GLN A 6 1.23 6.24 2.72
N VAL A 7 0.36 5.35 3.17
CA VAL A 7 -0.88 5.01 2.45
C VAL A 7 -1.82 6.22 2.38
N ALA A 8 -2.03 6.92 3.49
CA ALA A 8 -2.85 8.12 3.53
C ALA A 8 -2.31 9.25 2.64
N GLU A 9 -0.99 9.42 2.57
CA GLU A 9 -0.35 10.40 1.68
C GLU A 9 -0.63 10.07 0.21
N VAL A 10 -0.45 8.81 -0.21
CA VAL A 10 -0.74 8.37 -1.58
C VAL A 10 -2.21 8.61 -1.94
N TRP A 11 -3.14 8.33 -1.03
CA TRP A 11 -4.56 8.57 -1.28
C TRP A 11 -4.90 10.04 -1.38
N ARG A 12 -4.38 10.87 -0.47
CA ARG A 12 -4.55 12.33 -0.54
C ARG A 12 -4.09 12.89 -1.88
N GLU A 13 -2.92 12.47 -2.35
CA GLU A 13 -2.36 12.92 -3.63
C GLU A 13 -3.22 12.50 -4.81
N LEU A 14 -3.69 11.26 -4.85
CA LEU A 14 -4.41 10.69 -6.00
C LEU A 14 -5.92 11.02 -6.01
N LEU A 15 -6.53 11.24 -4.85
CA LEU A 15 -7.93 11.62 -4.70
C LEU A 15 -8.12 13.14 -4.55
N GLU A 16 -7.02 13.91 -4.58
CA GLU A 16 -7.02 15.37 -4.41
C GLU A 16 -7.70 15.83 -3.11
N LEU A 17 -7.40 15.14 -2.00
CA LEU A 17 -7.98 15.40 -0.67
C LEU A 17 -6.97 16.07 0.26
N ASP A 18 -7.44 17.00 1.09
CA ASP A 18 -6.62 17.62 2.14
C ASP A 18 -6.24 16.62 3.25
N THR A 19 -7.17 15.75 3.65
CA THR A 19 -6.95 14.75 4.71
C THR A 19 -7.75 13.49 4.42
N VAL A 20 -7.22 12.34 4.85
CA VAL A 20 -7.88 11.04 4.77
C VAL A 20 -7.90 10.43 6.17
N ALA A 21 -9.07 10.04 6.65
CA ALA A 21 -9.18 9.31 7.91
C ALA A 21 -8.88 7.82 7.66
N VAL A 22 -8.27 7.15 8.63
CA VAL A 22 -7.68 5.82 8.41
C VAL A 22 -8.70 4.72 8.14
N ASP A 23 -9.93 4.91 8.61
CA ASP A 23 -11.08 4.01 8.53
C ASP A 23 -12.02 4.31 7.35
N ARG A 24 -11.69 5.31 6.52
CA ARG A 24 -12.49 5.65 5.35
C ARG A 24 -12.08 4.80 4.17
N ASP A 25 -13.06 4.15 3.55
CA ASP A 25 -12.84 3.32 2.38
C ASP A 25 -12.47 4.16 1.14
N PHE A 26 -11.49 3.69 0.38
CA PHE A 26 -10.95 4.32 -0.82
C PHE A 26 -12.02 4.59 -1.88
N PHE A 27 -12.95 3.66 -2.08
CA PHE A 27 -14.02 3.77 -3.08
C PHE A 27 -15.12 4.72 -2.61
N GLU A 28 -15.41 4.75 -1.30
CA GLU A 28 -16.29 5.79 -0.72
C GLU A 28 -15.72 7.20 -0.86
N LEU A 29 -14.39 7.34 -0.92
CA LEU A 29 -13.70 8.62 -1.13
C LEU A 29 -13.63 9.04 -2.61
N GLY A 30 -14.22 8.26 -3.53
CA GLY A 30 -14.23 8.55 -4.97
C GLY A 30 -13.19 7.77 -5.77
N GLY A 31 -12.49 6.83 -5.13
CA GLY A 31 -11.57 5.91 -5.78
C GLY A 31 -12.24 4.99 -6.80
N HIS A 32 -11.50 4.61 -7.83
CA HIS A 32 -11.94 3.69 -8.88
C HIS A 32 -10.76 2.88 -9.41
N SER A 33 -11.02 1.87 -10.26
CA SER A 33 -10.01 0.87 -10.67
C SER A 33 -8.72 1.48 -11.23
N MET A 34 -8.80 2.51 -12.07
CA MET A 34 -7.60 3.17 -12.60
C MET A 34 -6.78 3.89 -11.52
N LEU A 35 -7.42 4.51 -10.53
CA LEU A 35 -6.71 5.11 -9.39
C LEU A 35 -6.16 4.03 -8.47
N ALA A 36 -6.88 2.92 -8.24
CA ALA A 36 -6.38 1.79 -7.46
C ALA A 36 -5.06 1.24 -8.04
N VAL A 37 -4.98 1.07 -9.36
CA VAL A 37 -3.72 0.65 -10.01
C VAL A 37 -2.59 1.66 -9.79
N GLN A 38 -2.89 2.97 -9.82
CA GLN A 38 -1.90 4.02 -9.52
C GLN A 38 -1.46 4.01 -8.05
N VAL A 39 -2.40 3.79 -7.13
CA VAL A 39 -2.13 3.61 -5.70
C VAL A 39 -1.18 2.44 -5.51
N LEU A 40 -1.47 1.26 -6.07
CA LEU A 40 -0.62 0.07 -5.93
C LEU A 40 0.79 0.30 -6.44
N TYR A 41 0.93 0.93 -7.60
CA TYR A 41 2.23 1.29 -8.15
C TYR A 41 3.00 2.23 -7.20
N ARG A 42 2.34 3.29 -6.71
CA ARG A 42 2.95 4.27 -5.82
C ARG A 42 3.31 3.68 -4.45
N LEU A 43 2.44 2.82 -3.91
CA LEU A 43 2.71 2.07 -2.68
C LEU A 43 3.93 1.19 -2.87
N THR A 44 4.05 0.47 -3.99
CA THR A 44 5.22 -0.36 -4.27
C THR A 44 6.51 0.48 -4.28
N GLU A 45 6.50 1.65 -4.92
CA GLU A 45 7.65 2.57 -4.96
C GLU A 45 8.07 3.07 -3.56
N VAL A 46 7.13 3.42 -2.67
CA VAL A 46 7.45 3.98 -1.35
C VAL A 46 7.65 2.92 -0.27
N THR A 47 7.09 1.73 -0.46
CA THR A 47 7.10 0.64 0.53
C THR A 47 8.08 -0.48 0.21
N GLY A 48 8.43 -0.63 -1.08
CA GLY A 48 9.15 -1.78 -1.62
C GLY A 48 8.35 -3.08 -1.61
N VAL A 49 7.02 -3.02 -1.43
CA VAL A 49 6.12 -4.18 -1.27
C VAL A 49 5.06 -4.13 -2.34
N GLU A 50 4.88 -5.25 -3.03
CA GLU A 50 3.80 -5.41 -3.99
C GLU A 50 2.55 -5.94 -3.27
N LEU A 51 1.46 -5.18 -3.33
CA LEU A 51 0.14 -5.59 -2.86
C LEU A 51 -0.70 -6.03 -4.05
N ALA A 52 -1.36 -7.18 -3.96
CA ALA A 52 -2.22 -7.64 -5.05
C ALA A 52 -3.44 -6.74 -5.19
N LEU A 53 -3.91 -6.57 -6.44
CA LEU A 53 -5.12 -5.77 -6.70
C LEU A 53 -6.35 -6.37 -6.02
N GLU A 54 -6.45 -7.70 -5.97
CA GLU A 54 -7.53 -8.43 -5.31
C GLU A 54 -7.55 -8.09 -3.80
N ASP A 55 -6.40 -8.18 -3.13
CA ASP A 55 -6.27 -7.81 -1.71
C ASP A 55 -6.67 -6.34 -1.46
N PHE A 56 -6.28 -5.43 -2.36
CA PHE A 56 -6.64 -4.01 -2.23
C PHE A 56 -8.16 -3.78 -2.27
N PHE A 57 -8.87 -4.51 -3.13
CA PHE A 57 -10.34 -4.44 -3.20
C PHE A 57 -11.02 -5.01 -1.96
N GLU A 58 -10.38 -5.95 -1.26
CA GLU A 58 -10.91 -6.52 -0.01
C GLU A 58 -10.61 -5.64 1.21
N LEU A 59 -9.44 -5.00 1.23
CA LEU A 59 -8.94 -4.24 2.37
C LEU A 59 -9.46 -2.81 2.42
N GLY A 60 -9.72 -2.11 1.32
CA GLY A 60 -10.55 -0.90 1.25
C GLY A 60 -10.10 0.37 2.00
N THR A 61 -9.61 0.30 3.24
CA THR A 61 -9.23 1.41 4.15
C THR A 61 -7.71 1.56 4.30
N VAL A 62 -7.26 2.72 4.81
CA VAL A 62 -5.82 2.99 5.03
C VAL A 62 -5.25 2.03 6.05
N GLU A 63 -6.01 1.76 7.12
CA GLU A 63 -5.61 0.88 8.20
C GLU A 63 -5.38 -0.55 7.69
N GLU A 64 -6.36 -1.13 7.01
CA GLU A 64 -6.31 -2.50 6.50
C GLU A 64 -5.20 -2.68 5.45
N VAL A 65 -5.05 -1.72 4.53
CA VAL A 65 -3.97 -1.74 3.53
C VAL A 65 -2.60 -1.62 4.18
N ALA A 66 -2.44 -0.76 5.20
CA ALA A 66 -1.17 -0.60 5.89
C ALA A 66 -0.77 -1.85 6.68
N GLU A 67 -1.73 -2.49 7.36
CA GLU A 67 -1.52 -3.74 8.09
C GLU A 67 -1.06 -4.87 7.17
N GLU A 68 -1.70 -5.00 6.00
CA GLU A 68 -1.34 -6.00 5.01
C GLU A 68 0.07 -5.76 4.43
N LEU A 69 0.41 -4.51 4.11
CA LEU A 69 1.75 -4.17 3.65
C LEU A 69 2.82 -4.53 4.70
N ASP A 70 2.57 -4.26 5.98
CA ASP A 70 3.49 -4.62 7.06
C ASP A 70 3.61 -6.14 7.24
N ARG A 71 2.50 -6.88 7.10
CA ARG A 71 2.49 -8.34 7.09
C ARG A 71 3.34 -8.90 5.95
N LEU A 72 3.16 -8.39 4.74
CA LEU A 72 3.91 -8.83 3.55
C LEU A 72 5.40 -8.49 3.65
N ARG A 73 5.77 -7.34 4.24
CA ARG A 73 7.17 -7.00 4.55
C ARG A 73 7.79 -8.03 5.49
N ALA A 74 7.10 -8.36 6.58
CA ALA A 74 7.59 -9.31 7.57
C ALA A 74 7.68 -10.75 7.02
N ALA A 75 6.82 -11.11 6.07
CA ALA A 75 6.80 -12.43 5.45
C ALA A 75 7.86 -12.62 4.35
N ARG A 76 8.50 -11.55 3.87
CA ARG A 76 9.56 -11.64 2.85
C ARG A 76 10.75 -12.40 3.44
N PRO A 77 11.15 -13.54 2.86
CA PRO A 77 12.37 -14.20 3.29
C PRO A 77 13.55 -13.24 3.09
N ALA A 78 14.45 -13.15 4.07
CA ALA A 78 15.74 -12.48 3.87
C ALA A 78 16.36 -13.10 2.62
N GLU A 79 16.72 -12.26 1.63
CA GLU A 79 17.35 -12.75 0.40
C GLU A 79 18.46 -13.74 0.77
N PRO A 80 18.49 -14.94 0.16
CA PRO A 80 19.64 -15.81 0.35
C PRO A 80 20.85 -15.07 -0.20
N VAL A 81 21.72 -14.62 0.70
CA VAL A 81 23.05 -14.13 0.33
C VAL A 81 23.74 -15.33 -0.30
N PHE A 82 23.83 -15.34 -1.64
CA PHE A 82 24.72 -16.24 -2.34
C PHE A 82 26.13 -15.76 -2.05
N GLU A 83 26.68 -16.22 -0.94
CA GLU A 83 28.10 -16.09 -0.60
C GLU A 83 28.86 -16.87 -1.67
N GLY A 84 29.34 -16.15 -2.68
CA GLY A 84 30.07 -16.71 -3.79
C GLY A 84 31.24 -17.54 -3.28
N GLU A 85 31.23 -18.82 -3.61
CA GLU A 85 32.41 -19.68 -3.48
C GLU A 85 33.48 -19.13 -4.43
N LEU A 86 34.57 -18.61 -3.86
CA LEU A 86 35.83 -18.32 -4.55
C LEU A 86 36.72 -19.57 -4.57
#